data_AF-A0A1F6PVH1-F1
#
_entry.id   AF-A0A1F6PVH1-F1
#
_cell.length_a   1.000
_cell.length_b   1.000
_cell.length_c   1.000
_cell.angle_alpha   90.00
_cell.angle_beta   90.00
_cell.angle_gamma   90.00
#
_symmetry.space_group_name_H-M   'P 1'
#
loop_
_entity.id
_entity.type
_entity.pdbx_description
1 polymer ?
#
loop_
_entity_poly.entity_id
_entity_poly.type
_entity_poly.pdbx_seq_one_letter_code
_entity_poly.pdbx_strand_id
1 'polypeptide(L)'
;MSKIKLILSLFILYLLILLPKTAFAESFQDGVKAYNSGNYQYAENCFRTAFQSDKNNDFIKYYLAITLVQNKKIADAKILYKNLIETSSNQEVINLSKKGLKLLAESSGSSSKVTKAILNVNTMGNVLIINNVNINDTAKTSFIFDTGASFTTISTEFANKLGISTTNAPSLKIMTGSGYINAPKIMIKKIEINGLTAYNTEALVADLPMHTSGSAGTPAGLLGLSFMKDFKVTVDRSNNQIILEKN
;
A
#
# COMPACT_ATOMS: atom_id res chain seq x y z
N MET A 1 2.14 -4.70 -19.77
CA MET A 1 0.71 -4.31 -19.71
C MET A 1 0.09 -4.97 -18.47
N SER A 2 -0.58 -4.23 -17.58
CA SER A 2 -1.14 -4.82 -16.34
C SER A 2 -2.24 -5.85 -16.67
N LYS A 3 -2.30 -6.98 -15.95
CA LYS A 3 -3.36 -8.01 -16.10
C LYS A 3 -4.77 -7.39 -16.03
N ILE A 4 -4.93 -6.32 -15.26
CA ILE A 4 -6.18 -5.56 -15.12
C ILE A 4 -6.55 -4.83 -16.42
N LYS A 5 -5.57 -4.20 -17.09
CA LYS A 5 -5.79 -3.53 -18.38
C LYS A 5 -6.22 -4.53 -19.47
N LEU A 6 -5.64 -5.73 -19.48
CA LEU A 6 -5.96 -6.77 -20.47
C LEU A 6 -7.38 -7.35 -20.27
N ILE A 7 -7.78 -7.60 -19.02
CA ILE A 7 -9.11 -8.17 -18.69
C ILE A 7 -10.24 -7.17 -18.92
N LEU A 8 -10.02 -5.88 -18.59
CA LEU A 8 -11.01 -4.82 -18.84
C LEU A 8 -11.19 -4.56 -20.34
N SER A 9 -10.10 -4.58 -21.12
CA SER A 9 -10.11 -4.37 -22.57
C SER A 9 -10.87 -5.46 -23.33
N LEU A 10 -10.67 -6.75 -23.00
CA LEU A 10 -11.36 -7.87 -23.66
C LEU A 10 -12.88 -7.87 -23.41
N PHE A 11 -13.32 -7.34 -22.27
CA PHE A 11 -14.74 -7.39 -21.89
C PHE A 11 -15.55 -6.20 -22.42
N ILE A 12 -14.93 -5.02 -22.56
CA ILE A 12 -15.53 -3.85 -23.24
C ILE A 12 -15.88 -4.20 -24.69
N LEU A 13 -14.98 -4.94 -25.36
CA LEU A 13 -15.21 -5.40 -26.74
C LEU A 13 -16.42 -6.35 -26.86
N TYR A 14 -16.65 -7.20 -25.85
CA TYR A 14 -17.80 -8.11 -25.81
C TYR A 14 -19.13 -7.37 -25.57
N LEU A 15 -19.14 -6.39 -24.67
CA LEU A 15 -20.34 -5.61 -24.37
C LEU A 15 -20.78 -4.71 -25.56
N LEU A 16 -19.84 -4.28 -26.40
CA LEU A 16 -20.09 -3.50 -27.62
C LEU A 16 -20.81 -4.29 -28.73
N ILE A 17 -20.70 -5.62 -28.75
CA ILE A 17 -21.28 -6.48 -29.79
C ILE A 17 -22.79 -6.70 -29.55
N LEU A 18 -23.24 -6.63 -28.30
CA LEU A 18 -24.59 -6.99 -27.87
C LEU A 18 -25.59 -5.82 -27.79
N LEU A 19 -25.13 -4.57 -27.99
CA LEU A 19 -25.96 -3.39 -27.74
C LEU A 19 -26.39 -2.70 -29.05
N PRO A 20 -27.69 -2.39 -29.23
CA PRO A 20 -28.16 -1.64 -30.39
C PRO A 20 -27.50 -0.25 -30.42
N LYS A 21 -26.94 0.13 -31.57
CA LYS A 21 -26.20 1.39 -31.80
C LYS A 21 -27.02 2.67 -31.53
N THR A 22 -28.32 2.55 -31.29
CA THR A 22 -29.29 3.66 -31.20
C THR A 22 -29.75 4.00 -29.78
N ALA A 23 -29.22 3.35 -28.73
CA ALA A 23 -29.82 3.41 -27.38
C ALA A 23 -29.05 4.22 -26.32
N PHE A 24 -27.94 4.91 -26.65
CA PHE A 24 -27.15 5.67 -25.67
C PHE A 24 -26.91 7.11 -26.08
N ALA A 25 -26.76 7.99 -25.09
CA ALA A 25 -26.36 9.38 -25.28
C ALA A 25 -25.03 9.49 -26.04
N GLU A 26 -24.89 10.53 -26.88
CA GLU A 26 -23.68 10.79 -27.68
C GLU A 26 -22.41 10.81 -26.80
N SER A 27 -22.50 11.42 -25.61
CA SER A 27 -21.43 11.46 -24.62
C SER A 27 -20.97 10.09 -24.12
N PHE A 28 -21.86 9.09 -24.06
CA PHE A 28 -21.47 7.73 -23.70
C PHE A 28 -20.62 7.09 -24.81
N GLN A 29 -21.03 7.25 -26.08
CA GLN A 29 -20.31 6.69 -27.22
C GLN A 29 -18.91 7.30 -27.36
N ASP A 30 -18.80 8.61 -27.17
CA ASP A 30 -17.51 9.29 -27.20
C ASP A 30 -16.63 8.89 -26.01
N GLY A 31 -17.23 8.66 -24.84
CA GLY A 31 -16.54 8.06 -23.69
C GLY A 31 -15.95 6.69 -24.00
N VAL A 32 -16.70 5.82 -24.67
CA VAL A 32 -16.23 4.48 -25.07
C VAL A 32 -15.09 4.58 -26.08
N LYS A 33 -15.20 5.44 -27.11
CA LYS A 33 -14.12 5.67 -28.08
C LYS A 33 -12.85 6.18 -27.39
N ALA A 34 -13.00 7.15 -26.48
CA ALA A 34 -11.91 7.74 -25.72
C ALA A 34 -11.23 6.72 -24.78
N TYR A 35 -12.03 5.86 -24.14
CA TYR A 35 -11.50 4.78 -23.31
C TYR A 35 -10.64 3.81 -24.12
N ASN A 36 -11.15 3.39 -25.30
CA ASN A 36 -10.47 2.45 -26.17
C ASN A 36 -9.18 3.03 -26.79
N SER A 37 -9.11 4.34 -27.01
CA SER A 37 -7.89 5.03 -27.45
C SER A 37 -6.91 5.33 -26.32
N GLY A 38 -7.24 5.00 -25.07
CA GLY A 38 -6.40 5.26 -23.89
C GLY A 38 -6.47 6.71 -23.38
N ASN A 39 -7.35 7.55 -23.93
CA ASN A 39 -7.59 8.91 -23.45
C ASN A 39 -8.57 8.90 -22.26
N TYR A 40 -8.12 8.35 -21.13
CA TYR A 40 -8.95 8.12 -19.96
C TYR A 40 -9.44 9.39 -19.27
N GLN A 41 -8.70 10.50 -19.38
CA GLN A 41 -9.13 11.79 -18.85
C GLN A 41 -10.36 12.31 -19.61
N TYR A 42 -10.32 12.26 -20.94
CA TYR A 42 -11.47 12.64 -21.76
C TYR A 42 -12.64 11.66 -21.61
N ALA A 43 -12.34 10.35 -21.56
CA ALA A 43 -13.36 9.32 -21.30
C ALA A 43 -14.12 9.57 -19.98
N GLU A 44 -13.41 9.96 -18.91
CA GLU A 44 -14.05 10.27 -17.63
C GLU A 44 -15.03 11.43 -17.77
N ASN A 45 -14.64 12.52 -18.43
CA ASN A 45 -15.52 13.68 -18.65
C ASN A 45 -16.78 13.26 -19.41
N CYS A 46 -16.61 12.53 -20.51
CA CYS A 46 -17.71 11.99 -21.31
C CYS A 46 -18.67 11.12 -20.48
N PHE A 47 -18.16 10.18 -19.69
CA PHE A 47 -19.01 9.32 -18.86
C PHE A 47 -19.68 10.08 -17.71
N ARG A 48 -19.05 11.11 -17.15
CA ARG A 48 -19.70 11.98 -16.15
C ARG A 48 -20.85 12.76 -16.77
N THR A 49 -20.67 13.31 -17.97
CA THR A 49 -21.75 13.97 -18.73
C THR A 49 -22.88 12.99 -19.03
N ALA A 50 -22.55 11.79 -19.53
CA ALA A 50 -23.55 10.75 -19.80
C ALA A 50 -24.32 10.35 -18.52
N PHE A 51 -23.63 10.27 -17.38
CA PHE A 51 -24.24 9.91 -16.10
C PHE A 51 -25.20 10.99 -15.58
N GLN A 52 -24.92 12.26 -15.86
CA GLN A 52 -25.83 13.35 -15.52
C GLN A 52 -27.13 13.30 -16.34
N SER A 53 -27.04 12.90 -17.61
CA SER A 53 -28.19 12.78 -18.51
C SER A 53 -29.06 11.57 -18.20
N ASP A 54 -28.47 10.43 -17.79
CA ASP A 54 -29.19 9.22 -17.39
C ASP A 54 -28.57 8.59 -16.15
N LYS A 55 -29.06 9.01 -14.98
CA LYS A 55 -28.56 8.57 -13.67
C LYS A 55 -28.90 7.12 -13.33
N ASN A 56 -29.88 6.53 -14.03
CA ASN A 56 -30.36 5.18 -13.76
C ASN A 56 -29.68 4.13 -14.64
N ASN A 57 -28.79 4.56 -15.54
CA ASN A 57 -28.07 3.65 -16.42
C ASN A 57 -26.88 2.99 -15.72
N ASP A 58 -27.04 1.71 -15.38
CA ASP A 58 -26.01 0.93 -14.70
C ASP A 58 -24.74 0.76 -15.55
N PHE A 59 -24.85 0.73 -16.89
CA PHE A 59 -23.69 0.65 -17.75
C PHE A 59 -22.86 1.92 -17.70
N ILE A 60 -23.47 3.10 -17.74
CA ILE A 60 -22.73 4.37 -17.64
C ILE A 60 -21.95 4.43 -16.32
N LYS A 61 -22.58 4.06 -15.21
CA LYS A 61 -21.91 3.97 -13.90
C LYS A 61 -20.73 2.99 -13.93
N TYR A 62 -20.90 1.82 -14.55
CA TYR A 62 -19.85 0.83 -14.66
C TYR A 62 -18.67 1.32 -15.52
N TYR A 63 -18.94 1.93 -16.68
CA TYR A 63 -17.92 2.52 -17.54
C TYR A 63 -17.17 3.67 -16.86
N LEU A 64 -17.87 4.49 -16.07
CA LEU A 64 -17.22 5.49 -15.24
C LEU A 64 -16.30 4.84 -14.20
N ALA A 65 -16.74 3.77 -13.52
CA ALA A 65 -15.96 3.05 -12.52
C ALA A 65 -14.65 2.49 -13.10
N ILE A 66 -14.70 1.80 -14.24
CA ILE A 66 -13.49 1.26 -14.89
C ILE A 66 -12.56 2.37 -15.40
N THR A 67 -13.09 3.53 -15.76
CA THR A 67 -12.31 4.70 -16.21
C THR A 67 -11.58 5.35 -15.04
N LEU A 68 -12.24 5.49 -13.89
CA LEU A 68 -11.62 5.99 -12.67
C LEU A 68 -10.45 5.11 -12.21
N VAL A 69 -10.53 3.79 -12.40
CA VAL A 69 -9.40 2.87 -12.18
C VAL A 69 -8.20 3.26 -13.05
N GLN A 70 -8.42 3.53 -14.33
CA GLN A 70 -7.33 3.92 -15.24
C GLN A 70 -6.73 5.29 -14.89
N ASN A 71 -7.57 6.22 -14.42
CA ASN A 71 -7.14 7.53 -13.91
C ASN A 71 -6.55 7.47 -12.48
N LYS A 72 -6.31 6.28 -11.92
CA LYS A 72 -5.77 6.06 -10.56
C LYS A 72 -6.65 6.63 -9.43
N LYS A 73 -7.92 6.95 -9.71
CA LYS A 73 -8.92 7.42 -8.75
C LYS A 73 -9.60 6.21 -8.08
N ILE A 74 -8.82 5.43 -7.35
CA ILE A 74 -9.22 4.10 -6.84
C ILE A 74 -10.35 4.18 -5.81
N ALA A 75 -10.37 5.20 -4.95
CA ALA A 75 -11.42 5.39 -3.95
C ALA A 75 -12.80 5.56 -4.62
N ASP A 76 -12.89 6.47 -5.59
CA ASP A 76 -14.11 6.77 -6.34
C ASP A 76 -14.60 5.54 -7.13
N ALA A 77 -13.68 4.81 -7.77
CA ALA A 77 -14.01 3.58 -8.48
C ALA A 77 -14.63 2.52 -7.55
N LYS A 78 -14.07 2.35 -6.34
CA LYS A 78 -14.60 1.42 -5.33
C LYS A 78 -16.00 1.81 -4.88
N ILE A 79 -16.27 3.11 -4.72
CA ILE A 79 -17.61 3.61 -4.36
C ILE A 79 -18.63 3.23 -5.44
N LEU A 80 -18.31 3.49 -6.71
CA LEU A 80 -19.22 3.16 -7.81
C LEU A 80 -19.48 1.66 -7.95
N TYR A 81 -18.45 0.82 -7.82
CA TYR A 81 -18.68 -0.63 -7.85
C TYR A 81 -19.56 -1.12 -6.71
N LYS A 82 -19.40 -0.58 -5.49
CA LYS A 82 -20.26 -0.94 -4.35
C LYS A 82 -21.70 -0.52 -4.62
N ASN A 83 -21.91 0.71 -5.11
CA ASN A 83 -23.25 1.19 -5.48
C ASN A 83 -23.91 0.28 -6.53
N LEU A 84 -23.18 -0.11 -7.58
CA LEU A 84 -23.70 -1.02 -8.60
C LEU A 84 -24.09 -2.39 -8.05
N ILE A 85 -23.33 -2.92 -7.09
CA ILE A 85 -23.66 -4.21 -6.45
C ILE A 85 -24.91 -4.11 -5.58
N GLU A 86 -25.13 -2.97 -4.94
CA GLU A 86 -26.24 -2.75 -4.01
C GLU A 86 -27.54 -2.38 -4.73
N THR A 87 -27.47 -1.63 -5.83
CA THR A 87 -28.67 -0.99 -6.42
C THR A 87 -29.02 -1.47 -7.83
N SER A 88 -28.11 -2.12 -8.56
CA SER A 88 -28.39 -2.57 -9.93
C SER A 88 -29.34 -3.75 -9.93
N SER A 89 -30.28 -3.78 -10.88
CA SER A 89 -31.08 -4.97 -11.19
C SER A 89 -30.44 -5.82 -12.30
N ASN A 90 -29.34 -5.35 -12.91
CA ASN A 90 -28.64 -6.04 -13.98
C ASN A 90 -27.55 -6.97 -13.42
N GLN A 91 -27.80 -8.28 -13.48
CA GLN A 91 -26.90 -9.29 -12.92
C GLN A 91 -25.49 -9.27 -13.54
N GLU A 92 -25.36 -8.90 -14.80
CA GLU A 92 -24.06 -8.79 -15.47
C GLU A 92 -23.24 -7.64 -14.88
N VAL A 93 -23.84 -6.47 -14.72
CA VAL A 93 -23.17 -5.29 -14.12
C VAL A 93 -22.77 -5.57 -12.66
N ILE A 94 -23.60 -6.27 -11.90
CA ILE A 94 -23.27 -6.72 -10.54
C ILE A 94 -22.03 -7.63 -10.56
N ASN A 95 -22.01 -8.64 -11.43
CA ASN A 95 -20.91 -9.61 -11.51
C ASN A 95 -19.61 -8.93 -11.94
N LEU A 96 -19.69 -8.01 -12.90
CA LEU A 96 -18.55 -7.21 -13.34
C LEU A 96 -18.02 -6.28 -12.25
N SER A 97 -18.92 -5.66 -11.49
CA SER A 97 -18.55 -4.79 -10.38
C SER A 97 -17.88 -5.56 -9.24
N LYS A 98 -18.38 -6.77 -8.92
CA LYS A 98 -17.72 -7.71 -7.98
C LYS A 98 -16.34 -8.09 -8.46
N LYS A 99 -16.18 -8.42 -9.75
CA LYS A 99 -14.88 -8.74 -10.36
C LYS A 99 -13.94 -7.54 -10.31
N GLY A 100 -14.42 -6.34 -10.60
CA GLY A 100 -13.68 -5.08 -10.50
C GLY A 100 -13.16 -4.83 -9.09
N LEU A 101 -14.01 -4.96 -8.06
CA LEU A 101 -13.60 -4.84 -6.66
C LEU A 101 -12.59 -5.92 -6.25
N LYS A 102 -12.79 -7.17 -6.68
CA LYS A 102 -11.85 -8.27 -6.43
C LYS A 102 -10.49 -7.95 -7.03
N LEU A 103 -10.44 -7.54 -8.30
CA LEU A 103 -9.20 -7.15 -8.97
C LEU A 103 -8.54 -5.93 -8.31
N LEU A 104 -9.32 -4.97 -7.82
CA LEU A 104 -8.77 -3.83 -7.07
C LEU A 104 -8.26 -4.23 -5.69
N ALA A 105 -8.93 -5.17 -5.01
CA ALA A 105 -8.45 -5.73 -3.76
C ALA A 105 -7.18 -6.57 -3.99
N GLU A 106 -7.12 -7.32 -5.09
CA GLU A 106 -5.94 -8.05 -5.55
C GLU A 106 -4.85 -7.12 -6.10
N SER A 107 -5.13 -5.92 -6.62
CA SER A 107 -4.07 -4.96 -6.99
C SER A 107 -3.57 -4.17 -5.79
N SER A 108 -4.44 -3.96 -4.81
CA SER A 108 -4.08 -3.43 -3.47
C SER A 108 -3.45 -4.51 -2.59
N GLY A 109 -3.56 -5.79 -3.00
CA GLY A 109 -3.28 -6.98 -2.19
C GLY A 109 -2.52 -8.07 -2.94
N SER A 110 -1.91 -7.77 -4.10
CA SER A 110 -0.96 -8.63 -4.81
C SER A 110 0.43 -8.39 -4.23
N SER A 111 0.52 -8.53 -2.92
CA SER A 111 1.57 -9.37 -2.37
C SER A 111 0.95 -10.77 -2.45
N SER A 112 1.36 -11.62 -3.41
CA SER A 112 1.25 -13.06 -3.20
C SER A 112 1.83 -13.29 -1.81
N LYS A 113 0.97 -13.50 -0.79
CA LYS A 113 1.27 -13.32 0.64
C LYS A 113 2.75 -13.59 0.86
N VAL A 114 3.60 -12.55 0.80
CA VAL A 114 5.05 -12.79 0.75
C VAL A 114 5.35 -13.35 2.12
N THR A 115 5.60 -14.65 2.17
CA THR A 115 5.87 -15.38 3.41
C THR A 115 7.35 -15.41 3.70
N LYS A 116 8.20 -15.02 2.73
CA LYS A 116 9.64 -15.02 2.86
C LYS A 116 10.26 -13.84 2.10
N ALA A 117 11.18 -13.13 2.74
CA ALA A 117 12.06 -12.18 2.07
C ALA A 117 13.51 -12.48 2.43
N ILE A 118 14.37 -12.46 1.42
CA ILE A 118 15.82 -12.47 1.57
C ILE A 118 16.27 -11.03 1.38
N LEU A 119 16.88 -10.46 2.42
CA LEU A 119 17.33 -9.08 2.46
C LEU A 119 18.85 -9.08 2.34
N ASN A 120 19.37 -8.59 1.21
CA ASN A 120 20.79 -8.25 1.13
C ASN A 120 21.01 -6.98 1.95
N VAL A 121 21.87 -7.05 2.95
CA VAL A 121 22.10 -5.95 3.91
C VAL A 121 23.46 -5.33 3.72
N ASN A 122 23.54 -4.02 3.94
CA ASN A 122 24.81 -3.32 4.01
C ASN A 122 25.44 -3.58 5.38
N THR A 123 26.76 -3.72 5.42
CA THR A 123 27.51 -3.89 6.66
C THR A 123 28.35 -2.66 6.97
N MET A 124 28.25 -2.12 8.18
CA MET A 124 29.19 -1.11 8.70
C MET A 124 29.85 -1.69 9.95
N GLY A 125 31.03 -2.31 9.77
CA GLY A 125 31.60 -3.19 10.79
C GLY A 125 30.67 -4.38 11.06
N ASN A 126 30.26 -4.55 12.32
CA ASN A 126 29.34 -5.61 12.73
C ASN A 126 27.85 -5.25 12.61
N VAL A 127 27.54 -4.03 12.16
CA VAL A 127 26.17 -3.51 12.06
C VAL A 127 25.55 -3.93 10.73
N LEU A 128 24.39 -4.58 10.78
CA LEU A 128 23.59 -4.94 9.61
C LEU A 128 22.54 -3.86 9.35
N ILE A 129 22.56 -3.24 8.18
CA ILE A 129 21.63 -2.18 7.79
C ILE A 129 20.68 -2.70 6.71
N ILE A 130 19.39 -2.68 7.04
CA ILE A 130 18.31 -2.98 6.10
C ILE A 130 17.84 -1.66 5.49
N ASN A 131 17.99 -1.54 4.16
CA ASN A 131 17.47 -0.40 3.41
C ASN A 131 16.01 -0.62 3.02
N ASN A 132 15.37 0.44 2.53
CA ASN A 132 14.06 0.36 1.87
C ASN A 132 12.92 -0.14 2.78
N VAL A 133 13.02 0.03 4.09
CA VAL A 133 11.96 -0.26 5.06
C VAL A 133 10.87 0.79 4.94
N ASN A 134 9.64 0.34 4.63
CA ASN A 134 8.46 1.20 4.54
C ASN A 134 7.74 1.23 5.90
N ILE A 135 7.49 2.43 6.40
CA ILE A 135 6.85 2.69 7.69
C ILE A 135 5.53 3.42 7.44
N ASN A 136 4.44 2.83 7.94
CA ASN A 136 3.07 3.35 7.85
C ASN A 136 2.62 3.76 6.44
N ASP A 137 3.23 3.23 5.38
CA ASP A 137 3.00 3.63 3.98
C ASP A 137 3.29 5.13 3.68
N THR A 138 3.97 5.83 4.60
CA THR A 138 4.26 7.27 4.48
C THR A 138 5.74 7.58 4.36
N ALA A 139 6.63 6.72 4.88
CA ALA A 139 8.06 6.94 4.82
C ALA A 139 8.83 5.68 4.47
N LYS A 140 9.88 5.83 3.65
CA LYS A 140 10.82 4.76 3.31
C LYS A 140 12.22 5.14 3.75
N THR A 141 12.86 4.29 4.54
CA THR A 141 14.16 4.59 5.16
C THR A 141 15.00 3.33 5.40
N SER A 142 16.18 3.47 6.01
CA SER A 142 17.01 2.37 6.49
C SER A 142 16.88 2.18 8.01
N PHE A 143 17.09 0.95 8.47
CA PHE A 143 17.13 0.58 9.88
C PHE A 143 18.32 -0.33 10.15
N ILE A 144 18.86 -0.25 11.37
CA ILE A 144 19.81 -1.25 11.87
C ILE A 144 19.01 -2.46 12.32
N PHE A 145 19.43 -3.66 11.94
CA PHE A 145 18.89 -4.88 12.48
C PHE A 145 19.62 -5.25 13.78
N ASP A 146 18.91 -5.17 14.92
CA ASP A 146 19.52 -5.31 16.24
C ASP A 146 18.81 -6.38 17.08
N THR A 147 19.40 -7.57 17.14
CA THR A 147 18.91 -8.68 17.96
C THR A 147 19.11 -8.45 19.47
N GLY A 148 19.91 -7.46 19.86
CA GLY A 148 20.14 -7.08 21.26
C GLY A 148 19.13 -6.07 21.81
N ALA A 149 18.32 -5.45 20.94
CA ALA A 149 17.30 -4.49 21.34
C ALA A 149 15.94 -5.19 21.56
N SER A 150 15.40 -5.10 22.79
CA SER A 150 14.07 -5.65 23.10
C SER A 150 12.95 -4.97 22.29
N PHE A 151 13.09 -3.67 22.04
CA PHE A 151 12.12 -2.88 21.28
C PHE A 151 12.76 -2.32 20.02
N THR A 152 11.97 -2.26 18.95
CA THR A 152 12.22 -1.38 17.81
C THR A 152 12.29 0.06 18.31
N THR A 153 13.23 0.84 17.81
CA THR A 153 13.41 2.24 18.19
C THR A 153 13.38 3.12 16.95
N ILE A 154 12.94 4.37 17.12
CA ILE A 154 13.04 5.43 16.11
C ILE A 154 13.52 6.73 16.77
N SER A 155 14.20 7.58 16.01
CA SER A 155 14.57 8.91 16.49
C SER A 155 13.35 9.83 16.69
N THR A 156 13.52 10.85 17.52
CA THR A 156 12.51 11.90 17.72
C THR A 156 12.19 12.61 16.40
N GLU A 157 13.21 12.91 15.61
CA GLU A 157 13.06 13.50 14.27
C GLU A 157 12.18 12.63 13.36
N PHE A 158 12.43 11.31 13.33
CA PHE A 158 11.67 10.42 12.48
C PHE A 158 10.22 10.24 12.97
N ALA A 159 10.00 10.20 14.29
CA ALA A 159 8.66 10.21 14.86
C ALA A 159 7.88 11.47 14.44
N ASN A 160 8.51 12.64 14.49
CA ASN A 160 7.92 13.91 14.04
C ASN A 160 7.60 13.87 12.53
N LYS A 161 8.52 13.36 11.70
CA LYS A 161 8.31 13.19 10.25
C LYS A 161 7.12 12.27 9.94
N LEU A 162 6.89 11.26 10.77
CA LEU A 162 5.75 10.36 10.66
C LEU A 162 4.43 10.94 11.22
N GLY A 163 4.47 12.12 11.84
CA GLY A 163 3.31 12.72 12.52
C GLY A 163 2.89 11.96 13.79
N ILE A 164 3.81 11.24 14.43
CA ILE A 164 3.54 10.48 15.65
C ILE A 164 3.77 11.38 16.87
N SER A 165 2.70 11.71 17.59
CA SER A 165 2.79 12.44 18.87
C SER A 165 3.20 11.51 20.02
N THR A 166 4.13 11.99 20.86
CA THR A 166 4.59 11.32 22.09
C THR A 166 4.04 11.95 23.36
N THR A 167 3.24 13.03 23.26
CA THR A 167 2.83 13.86 24.41
C THR A 167 2.17 13.07 25.55
N ASN A 168 1.34 12.07 25.20
CA ASN A 168 0.62 11.23 26.17
C ASN A 168 1.07 9.76 26.11
N ALA A 169 2.22 9.48 25.49
CA ALA A 169 2.72 8.12 25.38
C ALA A 169 3.24 7.64 26.76
N PRO A 170 2.96 6.39 27.17
CA PRO A 170 3.56 5.82 28.36
C PRO A 170 5.08 5.84 28.23
N SER A 171 5.78 6.24 29.29
CA SER A 171 7.24 6.24 29.30
C SER A 171 7.77 4.92 29.86
N LEU A 172 8.78 4.35 29.22
CA LEU A 172 9.45 3.12 29.65
C LEU A 172 10.91 3.41 29.99
N LYS A 173 11.36 2.97 31.18
CA LYS A 173 12.77 2.97 31.54
C LYS A 173 13.47 1.80 30.87
N ILE A 174 14.48 2.06 30.05
CA ILE A 174 15.25 1.05 29.33
C ILE A 174 16.75 1.20 29.60
N MET A 175 17.48 0.10 29.53
CA MET A 175 18.94 0.09 29.54
C MET A 175 19.47 0.20 28.11
N THR A 176 20.42 1.09 27.89
CA THR A 176 21.17 1.24 26.64
C THR A 176 22.65 0.96 26.88
N GLY A 177 23.47 0.94 25.83
CA GLY A 177 24.92 0.87 25.97
C GLY A 177 25.54 2.04 26.75
N SER A 178 24.82 3.16 26.90
CA SER A 178 25.25 4.35 27.64
C SER A 178 24.58 4.49 29.01
N GLY A 179 23.83 3.48 29.45
CA GLY A 179 23.09 3.51 30.71
C GLY A 179 21.57 3.62 30.53
N TYR A 180 20.86 3.92 31.61
CA TYR A 180 19.41 3.97 31.62
C TYR A 180 18.85 5.27 31.03
N ILE A 181 17.83 5.15 30.18
CA ILE A 181 17.03 6.28 29.69
C ILE A 181 15.54 5.99 29.86
N ASN A 182 14.71 7.04 29.88
CA ASN A 182 13.26 6.94 29.77
C ASN A 182 12.84 7.29 28.35
N ALA A 183 12.07 6.42 27.69
CA ALA A 183 11.65 6.60 26.31
C ALA A 183 10.13 6.45 26.17
N PRO A 184 9.44 7.35 25.45
CA PRO A 184 8.03 7.19 25.10
C PRO A 184 7.81 5.91 24.29
N LYS A 185 6.83 5.10 24.71
CA LYS A 185 6.37 3.89 24.00
C LYS A 185 5.22 4.22 23.07
N ILE A 186 5.42 3.89 21.79
CA ILE A 186 4.47 4.12 20.70
C ILE A 186 4.13 2.81 19.98
N MET A 187 3.17 2.89 19.07
CA MET A 187 2.79 1.79 18.18
C MET A 187 3.00 2.21 16.73
N ILE A 188 3.88 1.51 16.02
CA ILE A 188 4.01 1.64 14.57
C ILE A 188 2.97 0.72 13.92
N LYS A 189 2.06 1.30 13.14
CA LYS A 189 0.92 0.57 12.57
C LYS A 189 1.37 -0.48 11.57
N LYS A 190 2.36 -0.15 10.73
CA LYS A 190 2.86 -1.01 9.66
C LYS A 190 4.35 -0.82 9.45
N ILE A 191 5.10 -1.92 9.46
CA ILE A 191 6.49 -1.98 8.99
C ILE A 191 6.53 -3.00 7.86
N GLU A 192 6.95 -2.58 6.67
CA GLU A 192 7.01 -3.43 5.48
C GLU A 192 8.41 -3.46 4.88
N ILE A 193 8.89 -4.66 4.55
CA ILE A 193 10.19 -4.91 3.93
C ILE A 193 10.00 -5.95 2.83
N ASN A 194 10.27 -5.59 1.57
CA ASN A 194 10.12 -6.48 0.40
C ASN A 194 8.77 -7.22 0.34
N GLY A 195 7.68 -6.55 0.74
CA GLY A 195 6.33 -7.12 0.74
C GLY A 195 5.97 -8.00 1.94
N LEU A 196 6.91 -8.28 2.86
CA LEU A 196 6.62 -8.81 4.20
C LEU A 196 6.22 -7.66 5.12
N THR A 197 5.15 -7.87 5.90
CA THR A 197 4.59 -6.83 6.77
C THR A 197 4.44 -7.32 8.21
N ALA A 198 4.95 -6.53 9.15
CA ALA A 198 4.61 -6.54 10.57
C ALA A 198 3.59 -5.43 10.85
N TYR A 199 2.61 -5.74 11.70
CA TYR A 199 1.56 -4.79 12.07
C TYR A 199 1.60 -4.53 13.56
N ASN A 200 1.24 -3.31 13.96
CA ASN A 200 1.13 -2.95 15.37
C ASN A 200 2.40 -3.29 16.16
N THR A 201 3.55 -2.88 15.64
CA THR A 201 4.85 -3.09 16.27
C THR A 201 5.05 -2.08 17.40
N GLU A 202 5.30 -2.56 18.60
CA GLU A 202 5.69 -1.71 19.73
C GLU A 202 7.06 -1.11 19.46
N ALA A 203 7.18 0.22 19.59
CA ALA A 203 8.43 0.92 19.40
C ALA A 203 8.67 1.98 20.47
N LEU A 204 9.93 2.38 20.64
CA LEU A 204 10.34 3.47 21.52
C LEU A 204 10.84 4.66 20.71
N VAL A 205 10.52 5.87 21.14
CA VAL A 205 11.10 7.10 20.58
C VAL A 205 12.29 7.49 21.43
N ALA A 206 13.50 7.40 20.87
CA ALA A 206 14.74 7.75 21.56
C ALA A 206 15.84 8.12 20.57
N ASP A 207 16.60 9.16 20.90
CA ASP A 207 17.76 9.58 20.12
C ASP A 207 19.01 8.86 20.63
N LEU A 208 19.26 7.66 20.09
CA LEU A 208 20.43 6.87 20.42
C LEU A 208 21.64 7.34 19.59
N PRO A 209 22.89 7.19 20.06
CA PRO A 209 24.09 7.58 19.30
C PRO A 209 24.17 6.97 17.90
N MET A 210 23.54 5.82 17.71
CA MET A 210 23.49 5.09 16.44
C MET A 210 22.49 5.70 15.44
N HIS A 211 21.59 6.58 15.89
CA HIS A 211 20.57 7.26 15.10
C HIS A 211 21.05 8.61 14.54
N THR A 212 22.14 9.18 15.07
CA THR A 212 22.43 10.62 14.95
C THR A 212 23.73 10.96 14.19
N SER A 213 24.30 10.05 13.40
CA SER A 213 25.52 10.29 12.62
C SER A 213 25.32 11.14 11.34
N GLY A 214 24.40 12.12 11.39
CA GLY A 214 24.58 13.43 10.76
C GLY A 214 24.62 13.53 9.23
N SER A 215 24.18 12.54 8.47
CA SER A 215 24.06 12.67 7.00
C SER A 215 22.91 11.86 6.43
N ALA A 216 22.38 12.32 5.29
CA ALA A 216 21.40 11.60 4.49
C ALA A 216 21.94 10.19 4.18
N GLY A 217 21.32 9.17 4.79
CA GLY A 217 21.81 7.80 4.77
C GLY A 217 21.96 7.14 6.15
N THR A 218 21.81 7.89 7.24
CA THR A 218 21.81 7.33 8.61
C THR A 218 20.52 6.52 8.87
N PRO A 219 20.60 5.31 9.45
CA PRO A 219 19.43 4.54 9.82
C PRO A 219 18.48 5.32 10.75
N ALA A 220 17.18 5.26 10.47
CA ALA A 220 16.16 5.96 11.25
C ALA A 220 15.94 5.38 12.66
N GLY A 221 16.51 4.20 12.91
CA GLY A 221 16.41 3.52 14.19
C GLY A 221 16.86 2.06 14.15
N LEU A 222 16.47 1.32 15.18
CA LEU A 222 16.74 -0.11 15.34
C LEU A 222 15.48 -0.92 15.07
N LEU A 223 15.58 -2.01 14.31
CA LEU A 223 14.59 -3.08 14.27
C LEU A 223 14.97 -4.10 15.35
N GLY A 224 14.21 -4.09 16.45
CA GLY A 224 14.44 -4.94 17.62
C GLY A 224 13.50 -6.14 17.69
N LEU A 225 13.55 -6.87 18.80
CA LEU A 225 12.75 -8.09 19.02
C LEU A 225 11.23 -7.85 18.91
N SER A 226 10.74 -6.65 19.26
CA SER A 226 9.33 -6.30 19.10
C SER A 226 8.84 -6.32 17.65
N PHE A 227 9.72 -6.13 16.67
CA PHE A 227 9.45 -6.33 15.24
C PHE A 227 9.71 -7.79 14.84
N MET A 228 10.83 -8.35 15.28
CA MET A 228 11.26 -9.69 14.87
C MET A 228 10.29 -10.79 15.33
N LYS A 229 9.54 -10.60 16.42
CA LYS A 229 8.57 -11.58 16.95
C LYS A 229 7.51 -12.04 15.95
N ASP A 230 7.26 -11.26 14.89
CA ASP A 230 6.29 -11.59 13.84
C ASP A 230 6.90 -12.50 12.75
N PHE A 231 8.20 -12.80 12.84
CA PHE A 231 8.94 -13.55 11.84
C PHE A 231 9.86 -14.60 12.47
N LYS A 232 10.09 -15.68 11.73
CA LYS A 232 11.30 -16.49 11.88
C LYS A 232 12.44 -15.76 11.17
N VAL A 233 13.46 -15.41 11.94
CA VAL A 233 14.64 -14.68 11.46
C VAL A 233 15.82 -15.62 11.31
N THR A 234 16.50 -15.58 10.16
CA THR A 234 17.83 -16.16 9.97
C THR A 234 18.82 -15.07 9.58
N VAL A 235 19.96 -15.00 10.26
CA VAL A 235 21.05 -14.08 9.94
C VAL A 235 22.19 -14.87 9.29
N ASP A 236 22.35 -14.72 7.98
CA ASP A 236 23.41 -15.35 7.20
C ASP A 236 24.53 -14.33 6.97
N ARG A 237 25.51 -14.32 7.88
CA ARG A 237 26.66 -13.40 7.80
C ARG A 237 27.60 -13.71 6.66
N SER A 238 27.71 -14.97 6.23
CA SER A 238 28.55 -15.36 5.09
C SER A 238 28.08 -14.69 3.79
N ASN A 239 26.77 -14.56 3.61
CA ASN A 239 26.17 -13.97 2.42
C ASN A 239 25.70 -12.52 2.63
N ASN A 240 25.96 -11.90 3.79
CA ASN A 240 25.41 -10.59 4.18
C ASN A 240 23.90 -10.51 3.97
N GLN A 241 23.19 -11.52 4.46
CA GLN A 241 21.75 -11.67 4.29
C GLN A 241 21.00 -11.79 5.60
N ILE A 242 19.81 -11.21 5.62
CA ILE A 242 18.78 -11.48 6.63
C ILE A 242 17.60 -12.12 5.91
N ILE A 243 17.17 -13.27 6.40
CA ILE A 243 16.01 -13.98 5.88
C ILE A 243 14.90 -13.82 6.91
N LEU A 244 13.79 -13.23 6.47
CA LEU A 244 12.57 -13.11 7.26
C LEU A 244 11.54 -14.07 6.68
N GLU A 245 10.95 -14.91 7.53
CA GLU A 245 9.85 -15.80 7.19
C GLU A 245 8.65 -15.49 8.09
N LYS A 246 7.45 -15.32 7.55
CA LYS A 246 6.26 -15.01 8.35
C LYS A 246 5.88 -16.20 9.22
N ASN A 247 5.63 -15.94 10.50
CA ASN A 247 5.08 -16.92 11.45
C ASN A 247 3.65 -17.33 11.08
#